data_AF-A0AAN7URV6-F1
#
_entry.id   AF-A0AAN7URV6-F1
#
_cell.length_a   1.000
_cell.length_b   1.000
_cell.length_c   1.000
_cell.angle_alpha   90.00
_cell.angle_beta   90.00
_cell.angle_gamma   90.00
#
_symmetry.space_group_name_H-M   'P 1'
#
loop_
_entity.id
_entity.type
_entity.pdbx_description
1 polymer ?
#
loop_
_entity_poly.entity_id
_entity_poly.type
_entity_poly.pdbx_seq_one_letter_code
_entity_poly.pdbx_strand_id
1 'polypeptide(L)'
;MTNPADPAFGFVQFRIPCIVTSPPLVAGSQIRRNPALQSTRYCNTDIACETHCDPDSASFVPPREVTDTVLRPSIMATIHIFRSTSTALPRHLFRKPLIANMASRRDLSSYLVTPKELAEALKTSPPSPISTDPRVIPLCASWFLPNDPRTGIEAFTEKRIPKARFFDLDKVKDKHSPYPHMLPTAKQFAQAMSSLGIRKDDTVVVYDHHEVGIFSAPRVGWTLRVFGHPKVHILNNFKQWVEEGYPTESGNMYTIECNPYPIPQLDESKVASYEEVREVAEDYNKEGAEGVQILDARPSGRFTGAAPEPREGLSSGHIPGSINIPFSDVLDPTTKAFLPKDQLRKLFEQKGVDPSKPIISSCGTGVTAAVIDTALEEAGYGSPEKRKVYDGSWTLTFGYANREWAQRVQPSDNLIIKDPPKET
;
A
#
# COMPACT_ATOMS: atom_id res chain seq x y z
N MET A 1 3.56 71.87 8.40
CA MET A 1 2.50 72.88 8.16
C MET A 1 1.19 72.14 7.96
N THR A 2 0.12 72.60 8.62
CA THR A 2 -1.32 72.50 8.23
C THR A 2 -1.83 71.30 7.42
N ASN A 3 -2.71 70.52 8.07
CA ASN A 3 -3.83 69.78 7.45
C ASN A 3 -4.87 70.78 6.88
N PRO A 4 -5.70 70.47 5.86
CA PRO A 4 -6.88 69.57 5.96
C PRO A 4 -6.98 68.60 4.74
N ALA A 5 -8.03 67.81 4.45
CA ALA A 5 -9.44 67.77 4.89
C ALA A 5 -10.10 66.37 4.76
N ASP A 6 -11.41 66.30 5.01
CA ASP A 6 -12.39 65.22 4.77
C ASP A 6 -13.67 65.88 4.15
N PRO A 7 -14.59 65.23 3.38
CA PRO A 7 -15.60 64.35 3.99
C PRO A 7 -16.20 63.18 3.14
N ALA A 8 -16.49 62.07 3.83
CA ALA A 8 -17.75 61.28 3.87
C ALA A 8 -18.49 60.75 2.60
N PHE A 9 -18.83 59.44 2.62
CA PHE A 9 -20.12 58.77 2.29
C PHE A 9 -19.87 57.24 2.21
N GLY A 10 -20.59 56.30 2.86
CA GLY A 10 -21.57 56.33 3.95
C GLY A 10 -22.24 54.96 4.18
N PHE A 11 -22.31 54.45 5.43
CA PHE A 11 -23.16 53.32 5.92
C PHE A 11 -22.95 51.94 5.22
N VAL A 12 -23.52 50.76 5.55
CA VAL A 12 -24.16 50.09 6.74
C VAL A 12 -23.94 48.56 6.51
N GLN A 13 -23.89 47.59 7.46
CA GLN A 13 -24.39 47.42 8.83
C GLN A 13 -23.36 46.65 9.72
N PHE A 14 -23.81 46.07 10.85
CA PHE A 14 -23.09 45.16 11.76
C PHE A 14 -23.76 43.78 11.83
N ARG A 15 -23.00 42.73 12.20
CA ARG A 15 -23.40 41.79 13.28
C ARG A 15 -22.21 40.99 13.87
N ILE A 16 -22.33 40.69 15.16
CA ILE A 16 -21.32 40.06 16.03
C ILE A 16 -21.96 38.79 16.65
N PRO A 17 -21.21 37.70 16.93
CA PRO A 17 -21.61 36.66 17.88
C PRO A 17 -20.96 36.86 19.27
N CYS A 18 -21.73 36.58 20.34
CA CYS A 18 -21.39 36.94 21.71
C CYS A 18 -20.41 35.99 22.42
N ILE A 19 -19.68 36.56 23.38
CA ILE A 19 -19.01 35.84 24.48
C ILE A 19 -20.03 35.60 25.59
N VAL A 20 -20.01 34.42 26.23
CA VAL A 20 -20.81 34.11 27.43
C VAL A 20 -19.89 33.60 28.56
N THR A 21 -20.11 34.12 29.76
CA THR A 21 -19.29 33.92 30.96
C THR A 21 -19.86 32.85 31.90
N SER A 22 -18.97 32.18 32.65
CA SER A 22 -19.30 31.26 33.75
C SER A 22 -19.70 32.01 35.04
N PRO A 23 -20.47 31.40 35.96
CA PRO A 23 -19.94 31.12 37.32
C PRO A 23 -20.55 29.82 37.96
N PRO A 24 -20.55 29.57 39.29
CA PRO A 24 -19.49 28.80 39.96
C PRO A 24 -19.95 27.58 40.81
N LEU A 25 -18.99 26.92 41.47
CA LEU A 25 -19.10 25.71 42.31
C LEU A 25 -19.89 25.86 43.64
N VAL A 26 -20.58 24.79 44.06
CA VAL A 26 -20.87 24.45 45.48
C VAL A 26 -20.76 22.92 45.68
N ALA A 27 -20.31 22.47 46.86
CA ALA A 27 -20.03 21.07 47.21
C ALA A 27 -21.21 20.35 47.91
N GLY A 28 -21.18 19.01 48.02
CA GLY A 28 -22.14 18.31 48.90
C GLY A 28 -22.19 16.77 48.90
N SER A 29 -21.37 16.14 49.75
CA SER A 29 -21.64 14.86 50.48
C SER A 29 -21.78 13.50 49.76
N GLN A 30 -21.38 12.46 50.49
CA GLN A 30 -21.49 11.03 50.15
C GLN A 30 -22.90 10.47 50.44
N ILE A 31 -23.26 9.31 49.87
CA ILE A 31 -23.75 8.12 50.60
C ILE A 31 -23.93 6.91 49.65
N ARG A 32 -23.68 5.70 50.16
CA ARG A 32 -23.83 4.41 49.44
C ARG A 32 -25.30 4.00 49.27
N ARG A 33 -25.62 3.27 48.18
CA ARG A 33 -26.38 1.98 48.21
C ARG A 33 -26.54 1.36 46.81
N ASN A 34 -26.22 0.07 46.71
CA ASN A 34 -26.81 -0.90 45.77
C ASN A 34 -27.97 -1.61 46.55
N PRO A 35 -28.88 -2.45 45.98
CA PRO A 35 -28.88 -3.01 44.62
C PRO A 35 -30.27 -3.12 43.91
N ALA A 36 -30.25 -3.82 42.77
CA ALA A 36 -31.31 -4.71 42.23
C ALA A 36 -32.36 -4.18 41.21
N LEU A 37 -32.30 -4.83 40.03
CA LEU A 37 -33.42 -5.33 39.20
C LEU A 37 -34.59 -4.40 38.86
N GLN A 38 -34.67 -4.03 37.57
CA GLN A 38 -35.83 -4.43 36.75
C GLN A 38 -35.50 -4.46 35.25
N SER A 39 -36.17 -5.37 34.54
CA SER A 39 -35.98 -5.61 33.11
C SER A 39 -36.97 -4.82 32.26
N THR A 40 -36.50 -4.19 31.19
CA THR A 40 -37.32 -3.86 30.01
C THR A 40 -36.54 -4.16 28.74
N ARG A 41 -37.09 -5.06 27.91
CA ARG A 41 -36.60 -5.29 26.55
C ARG A 41 -37.07 -4.12 25.67
N TYR A 42 -36.19 -3.58 24.84
CA TYR A 42 -36.57 -2.99 23.56
C TYR A 42 -35.61 -3.49 22.49
N CYS A 43 -36.13 -3.70 21.28
CA CYS A 43 -35.43 -4.45 20.25
C CYS A 43 -34.43 -3.57 19.48
N ASN A 44 -33.18 -4.01 19.41
CA ASN A 44 -32.30 -3.60 18.31
C ASN A 44 -32.72 -4.36 17.03
N THR A 45 -32.80 -3.64 15.92
CA THR A 45 -32.86 -4.21 14.57
C THR A 45 -31.54 -3.95 13.86
N ASP A 46 -30.51 -4.71 14.24
CA ASP A 46 -29.24 -4.74 13.52
C ASP A 46 -29.39 -5.66 12.30
N ILE A 47 -29.39 -5.08 11.09
CA ILE A 47 -29.34 -5.85 9.84
C ILE A 47 -27.86 -6.10 9.49
N ALA A 48 -27.32 -7.19 10.02
CA ALA A 48 -26.04 -7.75 9.61
C ALA A 48 -26.26 -8.78 8.49
N CYS A 49 -25.91 -8.43 7.25
CA CYS A 49 -25.81 -9.40 6.16
C CYS A 49 -24.44 -10.09 6.19
N GLU A 50 -24.29 -11.12 7.01
CA GLU A 50 -23.16 -12.05 6.90
C GLU A 50 -23.43 -13.07 5.80
N THR A 51 -22.72 -12.97 4.68
CA THR A 51 -22.63 -14.06 3.70
C THR A 51 -21.44 -14.95 4.05
N HIS A 52 -21.71 -16.04 4.77
CA HIS A 52 -20.74 -17.11 5.00
C HIS A 52 -20.44 -17.85 3.68
N CYS A 53 -19.16 -17.98 3.34
CA CYS A 53 -18.70 -18.88 2.28
C CYS A 53 -18.20 -20.18 2.93
N ASP A 54 -18.91 -21.28 2.69
CA ASP A 54 -18.61 -22.61 3.22
C ASP A 54 -18.08 -23.52 2.09
N PRO A 55 -16.84 -24.04 2.16
CA PRO A 55 -16.18 -24.70 1.02
C PRO A 55 -16.09 -26.23 1.15
N ASP A 56 -17.14 -26.94 1.56
CA ASP A 56 -17.15 -28.42 1.60
C ASP A 56 -18.45 -29.04 1.05
N SER A 57 -18.47 -29.32 -0.27
CA SER A 57 -19.48 -30.22 -0.88
C SER A 57 -19.03 -30.83 -2.23
N ALA A 58 -17.93 -31.58 -2.22
CA ALA A 58 -17.54 -32.44 -3.35
C ALA A 58 -17.95 -33.90 -3.07
N SER A 59 -19.00 -34.38 -3.74
CA SER A 59 -19.50 -35.76 -3.57
C SER A 59 -18.62 -36.77 -4.31
N PHE A 60 -18.10 -37.74 -3.55
CA PHE A 60 -17.18 -38.78 -4.03
C PHE A 60 -17.94 -39.96 -4.64
N VAL A 61 -17.61 -40.38 -5.86
CA VAL A 61 -18.19 -41.56 -6.54
C VAL A 61 -17.09 -42.61 -6.75
N PRO A 62 -17.22 -43.82 -6.19
CA PRO A 62 -16.19 -44.87 -6.32
C PRO A 62 -16.33 -45.65 -7.64
N PRO A 63 -15.22 -46.07 -8.27
CA PRO A 63 -15.25 -46.98 -9.42
C PRO A 63 -15.52 -48.43 -8.99
N ARG A 64 -16.16 -49.22 -9.88
CA ARG A 64 -16.35 -50.66 -9.69
C ARG A 64 -15.11 -51.44 -10.13
N GLU A 65 -14.72 -52.43 -9.34
CA GLU A 65 -13.79 -53.48 -9.76
C GLU A 65 -14.40 -54.37 -10.86
N VAL A 66 -13.57 -54.81 -11.80
CA VAL A 66 -13.85 -55.95 -12.67
C VAL A 66 -12.61 -56.84 -12.68
N THR A 67 -12.80 -58.10 -12.33
CA THR A 67 -11.73 -59.08 -12.09
C THR A 67 -11.14 -59.65 -13.38
N ASP A 68 -9.83 -59.93 -13.35
CA ASP A 68 -9.13 -60.69 -14.39
C ASP A 68 -9.76 -62.05 -14.68
N THR A 69 -9.68 -62.51 -15.93
CA THR A 69 -9.75 -63.94 -16.25
C THR A 69 -8.79 -64.26 -17.39
N VAL A 70 -7.80 -65.11 -17.09
CA VAL A 70 -6.75 -65.55 -18.01
C VAL A 70 -7.27 -66.63 -18.94
N LEU A 71 -6.94 -66.56 -20.24
CA LEU A 71 -6.79 -67.72 -21.13
C LEU A 71 -5.94 -67.37 -22.38
N ARG A 72 -4.87 -68.15 -22.64
CA ARG A 72 -4.15 -68.19 -23.93
C ARG A 72 -4.67 -69.38 -24.75
N PRO A 73 -4.51 -69.42 -26.08
CA PRO A 73 -3.31 -70.09 -26.63
C PRO A 73 -2.67 -69.40 -27.86
N SER A 74 -1.46 -69.87 -28.23
CA SER A 74 -0.62 -69.36 -29.32
C SER A 74 -0.92 -70.00 -30.68
N ILE A 75 -0.77 -69.24 -31.78
CA ILE A 75 -0.48 -69.76 -33.13
C ILE A 75 0.58 -68.86 -33.83
N MET A 76 1.43 -69.45 -34.66
CA MET A 76 2.57 -68.83 -35.36
C MET A 76 2.21 -68.11 -36.68
N ALA A 77 3.06 -67.13 -37.02
CA ALA A 77 3.57 -66.75 -38.35
C ALA A 77 2.61 -66.48 -39.53
N THR A 78 2.86 -65.37 -40.25
CA THR A 78 3.52 -65.40 -41.59
C THR A 78 3.89 -63.97 -42.05
N ILE A 79 5.00 -63.85 -42.78
CA ILE A 79 5.51 -62.60 -43.35
C ILE A 79 4.76 -62.28 -44.65
N HIS A 80 4.32 -61.03 -44.82
CA HIS A 80 4.10 -60.48 -46.16
C HIS A 80 4.76 -59.11 -46.33
N ILE A 81 5.73 -59.07 -47.25
CA ILE A 81 6.34 -57.85 -47.78
C ILE A 81 5.42 -57.32 -48.88
N PHE A 82 4.97 -56.08 -48.78
CA PHE A 82 4.51 -55.31 -49.94
C PHE A 82 5.27 -53.98 -50.01
N ARG A 83 5.84 -53.73 -51.18
CA ARG A 83 6.58 -52.52 -51.56
C ARG A 83 5.78 -51.75 -52.60
N SER A 84 6.07 -50.45 -52.73
CA SER A 84 5.54 -49.53 -53.76
C SER A 84 4.07 -49.10 -53.55
N THR A 85 3.65 -47.88 -53.89
CA THR A 85 4.31 -46.80 -54.64
C THR A 85 4.24 -45.45 -53.91
N SER A 86 5.23 -44.58 -54.14
CA SER A 86 5.14 -43.16 -53.75
C SER A 86 4.32 -42.39 -54.79
N THR A 87 3.24 -41.73 -54.35
CA THR A 87 2.53 -40.71 -55.14
C THR A 87 2.56 -39.38 -54.40
N ALA A 88 3.24 -38.39 -54.98
CA ALA A 88 3.35 -37.07 -54.40
C ALA A 88 2.01 -36.31 -54.43
N LEU A 89 1.60 -35.76 -53.29
CA LEU A 89 0.48 -34.81 -53.18
C LEU A 89 1.02 -33.37 -53.17
N PRO A 90 0.29 -32.40 -53.76
CA PRO A 90 0.79 -31.04 -53.91
C PRO A 90 0.89 -30.31 -52.57
N ARG A 91 1.94 -29.50 -52.41
CA ARG A 91 2.13 -28.62 -51.25
C ARG A 91 1.05 -27.53 -51.23
N HIS A 92 -0.04 -27.76 -50.50
CA HIS A 92 -0.88 -26.66 -50.05
C HIS A 92 -0.06 -25.76 -49.12
N LEU A 93 0.14 -24.51 -49.56
CA LEU A 93 0.70 -23.45 -48.74
C LEU A 93 -0.28 -23.14 -47.60
N PHE A 94 -0.08 -23.80 -46.46
CA PHE A 94 -0.68 -23.36 -45.20
C PHE A 94 -0.12 -21.98 -44.85
N ARG A 95 -0.86 -20.96 -45.28
CA ARG A 95 -0.70 -19.59 -44.82
C ARG A 95 -0.97 -19.62 -43.31
N LYS A 96 0.08 -19.59 -42.49
CA LYS A 96 -0.04 -19.49 -41.03
C LYS A 96 -1.02 -18.34 -40.73
N PRO A 97 -2.03 -18.53 -39.86
CA PRO A 97 -2.78 -17.39 -39.40
C PRO A 97 -1.78 -16.48 -38.67
N LEU A 98 -1.63 -15.25 -39.16
CA LEU A 98 -1.08 -14.17 -38.36
C LEU A 98 -2.10 -13.90 -37.25
N ILE A 99 -1.99 -14.66 -36.16
CA ILE A 99 -2.50 -14.24 -34.87
C ILE A 99 -1.59 -13.07 -34.46
N ALA A 100 -1.91 -11.91 -35.01
CA ALA A 100 -1.23 -10.67 -34.70
C ALA A 100 -1.39 -10.40 -33.20
N ASN A 101 -0.29 -9.97 -32.59
CA ASN A 101 -0.11 -9.89 -31.14
C ASN A 101 -1.01 -8.82 -30.49
N MET A 102 -2.31 -9.09 -30.35
CA MET A 102 -3.30 -8.16 -29.77
C MET A 102 -3.16 -7.99 -28.25
N ALA A 103 -2.39 -8.86 -27.58
CA ALA A 103 -2.08 -8.72 -26.15
C ALA A 103 -1.19 -7.49 -25.84
N SER A 104 -0.49 -6.95 -26.85
CA SER A 104 0.54 -5.91 -26.69
C SER A 104 0.04 -4.48 -26.40
N ARG A 105 -1.27 -4.25 -26.20
CA ARG A 105 -1.85 -2.89 -26.06
C ARG A 105 -2.46 -2.56 -24.70
N ARG A 106 -2.31 -3.43 -23.70
CA ARG A 106 -3.00 -3.31 -22.39
C ARG A 106 -2.07 -3.20 -21.17
N ASP A 107 -0.76 -3.38 -21.34
CA ASP A 107 0.20 -3.35 -20.23
C ASP A 107 0.77 -1.94 -20.04
N LEU A 108 0.65 -1.43 -18.81
CA LEU A 108 1.36 -0.27 -18.34
C LEU A 108 2.83 -0.67 -18.12
N SER A 109 3.78 0.02 -18.76
CA SER A 109 5.17 -0.44 -18.83
C SER A 109 6.05 -0.08 -17.62
N SER A 110 5.59 0.84 -16.76
CA SER A 110 6.36 1.43 -15.67
C SER A 110 5.65 1.25 -14.33
N TYR A 111 6.41 1.21 -13.22
CA TYR A 111 5.81 1.12 -11.88
C TYR A 111 5.05 2.40 -11.50
N LEU A 112 5.57 3.57 -11.86
CA LEU A 112 4.83 4.84 -11.83
C LEU A 112 4.13 5.09 -13.16
N VAL A 113 2.85 5.48 -13.11
CA VAL A 113 2.04 5.76 -14.30
C VAL A 113 1.37 7.12 -14.19
N THR A 114 1.29 7.83 -15.31
CA THR A 114 0.68 9.16 -15.40
C THR A 114 -0.86 9.09 -15.40
N PRO A 115 -1.56 10.19 -15.06
CA PRO A 115 -3.01 10.29 -15.22
C PRO A 115 -3.48 9.96 -16.63
N LYS A 116 -2.74 10.42 -17.65
CA LYS A 116 -3.03 10.13 -19.05
C LYS A 116 -2.99 8.62 -19.36
N GLU A 117 -1.93 7.92 -18.97
CA GLU A 117 -1.78 6.48 -19.24
C GLU A 117 -2.89 5.67 -18.56
N LEU A 118 -3.22 5.98 -17.30
CA LEU A 118 -4.34 5.35 -16.61
C LEU A 118 -5.68 5.65 -17.30
N ALA A 119 -5.91 6.89 -17.75
CA ALA A 119 -7.14 7.26 -18.46
C ALA A 119 -7.28 6.56 -19.82
N GLU A 120 -6.18 6.32 -20.54
CA GLU A 120 -6.16 5.54 -21.78
C GLU A 120 -6.36 4.03 -21.52
N ALA A 121 -5.76 3.49 -20.45
CA ALA A 121 -5.93 2.10 -20.03
C ALA A 121 -7.38 1.78 -19.59
N LEU A 122 -8.04 2.70 -18.88
CA LEU A 122 -9.44 2.56 -18.46
C LEU A 122 -10.43 2.66 -19.62
N LYS A 123 -10.13 3.44 -20.67
CA LYS A 123 -10.96 3.50 -21.90
C LYS A 123 -10.88 2.21 -22.72
N THR A 124 -9.69 1.58 -22.76
CA THR A 124 -9.43 0.38 -23.57
C THR A 124 -9.79 -0.94 -22.89
N SER A 125 -10.03 -0.90 -21.57
CA SER A 125 -10.38 -2.08 -20.74
C SER A 125 -11.67 -1.86 -19.94
N PRO A 126 -12.83 -1.64 -20.60
CA PRO A 126 -14.10 -1.45 -19.90
C PRO A 126 -14.47 -2.73 -19.13
N PRO A 127 -14.71 -2.68 -17.80
CA PRO A 127 -15.04 -3.87 -17.04
C PRO A 127 -16.41 -4.40 -17.47
N SER A 128 -16.41 -5.63 -17.98
CA SER A 128 -17.59 -6.41 -18.36
C SER A 128 -17.72 -7.62 -17.43
N PRO A 129 -18.91 -7.92 -16.86
CA PRO A 129 -19.11 -9.11 -16.01
C PRO A 129 -18.82 -10.44 -16.73
N ILE A 130 -18.90 -10.45 -18.06
CA ILE A 130 -18.76 -11.65 -18.90
C ILE A 130 -17.30 -11.83 -19.37
N SER A 131 -16.45 -10.79 -19.27
CA SER A 131 -15.10 -10.85 -19.81
C SER A 131 -14.08 -11.42 -18.83
N THR A 132 -13.40 -12.47 -19.27
CA THR A 132 -12.22 -13.03 -18.61
C THR A 132 -10.93 -12.27 -18.93
N ASP A 133 -10.98 -11.21 -19.75
CA ASP A 133 -9.79 -10.38 -20.00
C ASP A 133 -9.31 -9.69 -18.71
N PRO A 134 -7.99 -9.51 -18.51
CA PRO A 134 -7.42 -8.69 -17.46
C PRO A 134 -8.05 -7.28 -17.41
N ARG A 135 -8.50 -6.85 -16.23
CA ARG A 135 -9.10 -5.53 -16.01
C ARG A 135 -8.06 -4.56 -15.48
N VAL A 136 -8.24 -3.27 -15.74
CA VAL A 136 -7.50 -2.21 -15.06
C VAL A 136 -8.35 -1.74 -13.88
N ILE A 137 -7.84 -1.89 -12.66
CA ILE A 137 -8.55 -1.60 -11.41
C ILE A 137 -7.85 -0.43 -10.69
N PRO A 138 -8.45 0.77 -10.66
CA PRO A 138 -7.99 1.85 -9.79
C PRO A 138 -8.24 1.46 -8.33
N LEU A 139 -7.21 1.52 -7.51
CA LEU A 139 -7.25 1.16 -6.09
C LEU A 139 -6.89 2.38 -5.24
N CYS A 140 -7.90 3.01 -4.66
CA CYS A 140 -7.69 4.08 -3.69
C CYS A 140 -7.09 3.51 -2.41
N ALA A 141 -5.93 4.01 -2.02
CA ALA A 141 -5.21 3.65 -0.81
C ALA A 141 -5.11 4.84 0.16
N SER A 142 -5.97 5.87 0.00
CA SER A 142 -5.97 7.07 0.82
C SER A 142 -6.01 6.73 2.31
N TRP A 143 -4.96 7.11 3.02
CA TRP A 143 -4.85 7.02 4.46
C TRP A 143 -4.29 8.34 5.00
N PHE A 144 -4.74 8.74 6.19
CA PHE A 144 -4.35 9.99 6.83
C PHE A 144 -3.75 9.72 8.20
N LEU A 145 -2.88 10.63 8.66
CA LEU A 145 -2.33 10.53 10.01
C LEU A 145 -3.45 10.74 11.05
N PRO A 146 -3.37 10.12 12.25
CA PRO A 146 -4.42 10.21 13.27
C PRO A 146 -4.71 11.60 13.87
N ASN A 147 -3.94 12.63 13.48
CA ASN A 147 -4.16 14.03 13.83
C ASN A 147 -4.85 14.83 12.71
N ASP A 148 -5.09 14.22 11.55
CA ASP A 148 -5.97 14.72 10.51
C ASP A 148 -7.41 14.26 10.81
N PRO A 149 -8.42 15.14 10.75
CA PRO A 149 -9.81 14.74 11.03
C PRO A 149 -10.44 13.86 9.95
N ARG A 150 -9.80 13.70 8.77
CA ARG A 150 -10.34 12.94 7.65
C ARG A 150 -10.00 11.46 7.72
N THR A 151 -10.96 10.60 7.37
CA THR A 151 -10.68 9.18 7.13
C THR A 151 -10.52 8.88 5.64
N GLY A 152 -9.78 7.80 5.34
CA GLY A 152 -9.59 7.33 3.96
C GLY A 152 -10.90 7.00 3.23
N ILE A 153 -11.87 6.44 3.96
CA ILE A 153 -13.17 6.03 3.41
C ILE A 153 -14.07 7.23 3.09
N GLU A 154 -14.02 8.31 3.90
CA GLU A 154 -14.71 9.56 3.62
C GLU A 154 -14.13 10.22 2.36
N ALA A 155 -12.81 10.33 2.27
CA ALA A 155 -12.12 10.86 1.09
C ALA A 155 -12.45 10.08 -0.20
N PHE A 156 -12.51 8.75 -0.13
CA PHE A 156 -12.93 7.88 -1.24
C PHE A 156 -14.42 8.05 -1.62
N THR A 157 -15.26 8.36 -0.64
CA THR A 157 -16.69 8.62 -0.84
C THR A 157 -16.92 10.01 -1.45
N GLU A 158 -16.11 10.99 -1.05
CA GLU A 158 -16.16 12.35 -1.58
C GLU A 158 -15.69 12.43 -3.04
N LYS A 159 -14.52 11.86 -3.37
CA LYS A 159 -13.92 12.01 -4.70
C LYS A 159 -12.97 10.86 -5.04
N ARG A 160 -13.31 10.09 -6.07
CA ARG A 160 -12.54 8.91 -6.52
C ARG A 160 -12.50 8.79 -8.04
N ILE A 161 -11.60 7.95 -8.55
CA ILE A 161 -11.58 7.53 -9.95
C ILE A 161 -12.81 6.63 -10.21
N PRO A 162 -13.46 6.74 -11.39
CA PRO A 162 -14.61 5.91 -11.73
C PRO A 162 -14.35 4.41 -11.55
N LYS A 163 -15.32 3.72 -10.95
CA LYS A 163 -15.24 2.27 -10.67
C LYS A 163 -14.01 1.85 -9.84
N ALA A 164 -13.38 2.75 -9.09
CA ALA A 164 -12.30 2.41 -8.18
C ALA A 164 -12.74 1.45 -7.05
N ARG A 165 -11.75 0.87 -6.36
CA ARG A 165 -11.91 0.13 -5.08
C ARG A 165 -11.20 0.89 -3.97
N PHE A 166 -11.56 0.64 -2.71
CA PHE A 166 -10.90 1.24 -1.55
C PHE A 166 -10.12 0.19 -0.75
N PHE A 167 -8.80 0.34 -0.66
CA PHE A 167 -7.93 -0.48 0.17
C PHE A 167 -7.76 0.16 1.54
N ASP A 168 -8.41 -0.41 2.55
CA ASP A 168 -8.35 0.09 3.92
C ASP A 168 -7.07 -0.40 4.62
N LEU A 169 -6.03 0.44 4.63
CA LEU A 169 -4.73 0.16 5.23
C LEU A 169 -4.79 -0.11 6.76
N ASP A 170 -5.88 0.29 7.43
CA ASP A 170 -6.09 0.01 8.85
C ASP A 170 -6.84 -1.31 9.10
N LYS A 171 -7.58 -1.82 8.12
CA LYS A 171 -8.20 -3.16 8.18
C LYS A 171 -7.29 -4.25 7.61
N VAL A 172 -6.47 -3.94 6.60
CA VAL A 172 -5.60 -4.89 5.88
C VAL A 172 -4.15 -4.79 6.39
N LYS A 173 -3.99 -5.18 7.66
CA LYS A 173 -2.72 -5.27 8.39
C LYS A 173 -2.75 -6.51 9.30
N ASP A 174 -1.61 -6.93 9.84
CA ASP A 174 -1.65 -7.92 10.91
C ASP A 174 -2.33 -7.34 12.15
N LYS A 175 -3.34 -8.05 12.64
CA LYS A 175 -4.16 -7.69 13.81
C LYS A 175 -3.64 -8.33 15.10
N HIS A 176 -2.71 -9.28 14.99
CA HIS A 176 -2.04 -9.92 16.12
C HIS A 176 -0.74 -9.20 16.47
N SER A 177 -0.10 -8.58 15.48
CA SER A 177 1.02 -7.67 15.67
C SER A 177 0.69 -6.59 16.71
N PRO A 178 1.57 -6.37 17.70
CA PRO A 178 1.51 -5.19 18.55
C PRO A 178 1.71 -3.88 17.76
N TYR A 179 2.41 -3.93 16.63
CA TYR A 179 2.90 -2.77 15.89
C TYR A 179 1.94 -2.31 14.77
N PRO A 180 1.89 -0.99 14.46
CA PRO A 180 1.08 -0.39 13.39
C PRO A 180 1.38 -0.98 12.02
N HIS A 181 0.37 -1.03 11.15
CA HIS A 181 0.46 -1.22 9.68
C HIS A 181 1.31 -2.39 9.17
N MET A 182 1.80 -3.29 10.04
CA MET A 182 2.57 -4.47 9.68
C MET A 182 1.83 -5.27 8.62
N LEU A 183 2.61 -5.86 7.71
CA LEU A 183 2.10 -6.70 6.64
C LEU A 183 1.08 -7.71 7.18
N PRO A 184 -0.13 -7.81 6.58
CA PRO A 184 -1.09 -8.82 6.96
C PRO A 184 -0.53 -10.23 6.73
N THR A 185 -1.11 -11.24 7.37
CA THR A 185 -0.85 -12.63 6.96
C THR A 185 -1.31 -12.85 5.51
N ALA A 186 -0.66 -13.77 4.78
CA ALA A 186 -1.04 -14.08 3.40
C ALA A 186 -2.54 -14.45 3.24
N LYS A 187 -3.14 -15.08 4.25
CA LYS A 187 -4.58 -15.37 4.30
C LYS A 187 -5.43 -14.09 4.42
N GLN A 188 -5.07 -13.17 5.31
CA GLN A 188 -5.76 -11.88 5.45
C GLN A 188 -5.63 -11.03 4.17
N PHE A 189 -4.44 -11.02 3.54
CA PHE A 189 -4.25 -10.36 2.24
C PHE A 189 -5.14 -10.98 1.16
N ALA A 190 -5.16 -12.30 1.01
CA ALA A 190 -6.00 -12.98 0.02
C ALA A 190 -7.50 -12.71 0.26
N GLN A 191 -7.95 -12.70 1.52
CA GLN A 191 -9.32 -12.31 1.90
C GLN A 191 -9.64 -10.87 1.50
N ALA A 192 -8.72 -9.92 1.77
CA ALA A 192 -8.88 -8.52 1.38
C ALA A 192 -9.00 -8.38 -0.14
N MET A 193 -8.04 -8.93 -0.90
CA MET A 193 -8.07 -8.91 -2.37
C MET A 193 -9.35 -9.53 -2.94
N SER A 194 -9.82 -10.63 -2.34
CA SER A 194 -11.06 -11.29 -2.74
C SER A 194 -12.28 -10.39 -2.52
N SER A 195 -12.38 -9.74 -1.35
CA SER A 195 -13.47 -8.81 -1.01
C SER A 195 -13.50 -7.56 -1.88
N LEU A 196 -12.35 -7.14 -2.41
CA LEU A 196 -12.21 -6.05 -3.38
C LEU A 196 -12.54 -6.50 -4.82
N GLY A 197 -12.87 -7.78 -5.01
CA GLY A 197 -13.19 -8.40 -6.29
C GLY A 197 -12.01 -8.43 -7.26
N ILE A 198 -10.77 -8.32 -6.76
CA ILE A 198 -9.55 -8.27 -7.57
C ILE A 198 -9.10 -9.70 -7.87
N ARG A 199 -8.79 -9.99 -9.14
CA ARG A 199 -8.24 -11.28 -9.60
C ARG A 199 -6.72 -11.20 -9.70
N LYS A 200 -6.05 -12.35 -9.77
CA LYS A 200 -4.57 -12.44 -9.81
C LYS A 200 -3.94 -11.86 -11.09
N ASP A 201 -4.72 -11.76 -12.17
CA ASP A 201 -4.33 -11.32 -13.51
C ASP A 201 -4.71 -9.85 -13.82
N ASP A 202 -5.53 -9.21 -12.99
CA ASP A 202 -5.89 -7.80 -13.14
C ASP A 202 -4.66 -6.88 -12.99
N THR A 203 -4.69 -5.75 -13.69
CA THR A 203 -3.73 -4.65 -13.53
C THR A 203 -4.25 -3.70 -12.46
N VAL A 204 -3.57 -3.63 -11.32
CA VAL A 204 -3.95 -2.76 -10.19
C VAL A 204 -3.15 -1.47 -10.24
N VAL A 205 -3.85 -0.32 -10.25
CA VAL A 205 -3.22 1.02 -10.24
C VAL A 205 -3.62 1.74 -8.96
N VAL A 206 -2.69 1.83 -8.02
CA VAL A 206 -2.92 2.35 -6.67
C VAL A 206 -2.77 3.87 -6.64
N TYR A 207 -3.64 4.58 -5.90
CA TYR A 207 -3.62 6.03 -5.83
C TYR A 207 -4.06 6.60 -4.46
N ASP A 208 -3.61 7.82 -4.15
CA ASP A 208 -3.80 8.52 -2.87
C ASP A 208 -4.89 9.60 -2.92
N HIS A 209 -5.04 10.40 -1.84
CA HIS A 209 -5.97 11.52 -1.82
C HIS A 209 -5.45 12.74 -2.63
N HIS A 210 -6.36 13.43 -3.33
CA HIS A 210 -6.01 14.49 -4.28
C HIS A 210 -5.38 15.74 -3.65
N GLU A 211 -5.63 16.05 -2.38
CA GLU A 211 -4.99 17.20 -1.71
C GLU A 211 -3.60 16.85 -1.15
N VAL A 212 -3.41 15.60 -0.72
CA VAL A 212 -2.16 15.14 -0.10
C VAL A 212 -1.12 14.85 -1.18
N GLY A 213 -1.55 14.30 -2.32
CA GLY A 213 -0.66 13.72 -3.32
C GLY A 213 -0.12 12.37 -2.85
N ILE A 214 1.10 12.02 -3.26
CA ILE A 214 1.73 10.73 -2.90
C ILE A 214 1.97 10.63 -1.38
N PHE A 215 1.46 9.56 -0.76
CA PHE A 215 1.66 9.28 0.67
C PHE A 215 1.55 7.79 1.01
N SER A 216 0.37 7.19 0.80
CA SER A 216 0.00 5.84 1.25
C SER A 216 -0.17 4.81 0.12
N ALA A 217 -0.36 5.26 -1.13
CA ALA A 217 -0.43 4.37 -2.29
C ALA A 217 0.87 3.59 -2.52
N PRO A 218 2.08 4.17 -2.38
CA PRO A 218 3.32 3.40 -2.44
C PRO A 218 3.37 2.24 -1.44
N ARG A 219 2.82 2.41 -0.23
CA ARG A 219 2.75 1.35 0.79
C ARG A 219 1.85 0.20 0.36
N VAL A 220 0.68 0.50 -0.20
CA VAL A 220 -0.25 -0.54 -0.70
C VAL A 220 0.30 -1.20 -1.96
N GLY A 221 0.94 -0.45 -2.87
CA GLY A 221 1.63 -1.01 -4.04
C GLY A 221 2.79 -1.92 -3.69
N TRP A 222 3.64 -1.52 -2.74
CA TRP A 222 4.69 -2.37 -2.18
C TRP A 222 4.09 -3.63 -1.55
N THR A 223 3.03 -3.52 -0.75
CA THR A 223 2.32 -4.66 -0.14
C THR A 223 1.84 -5.65 -1.22
N LEU A 224 1.21 -5.16 -2.29
CA LEU A 224 0.78 -5.98 -3.43
C LEU A 224 1.97 -6.69 -4.12
N ARG A 225 3.11 -6.00 -4.32
CA ARG A 225 4.34 -6.57 -4.91
C ARG A 225 5.04 -7.58 -4.01
N VAL A 226 4.96 -7.42 -2.69
CA VAL A 226 5.50 -8.35 -1.68
C VAL A 226 4.68 -9.64 -1.62
N PHE A 227 3.36 -9.57 -1.82
CA PHE A 227 2.50 -10.75 -2.05
C PHE A 227 2.47 -11.21 -3.53
N GLY A 228 3.47 -10.80 -4.31
CA GLY A 228 3.70 -11.24 -5.68
C GLY A 228 2.56 -10.96 -6.66
N HIS A 229 1.72 -9.95 -6.42
CA HIS A 229 0.72 -9.51 -7.41
C HIS A 229 1.48 -8.98 -8.65
N PRO A 230 1.20 -9.50 -9.87
CA PRO A 230 2.12 -9.36 -10.99
C PRO A 230 2.09 -7.98 -11.65
N LYS A 231 0.93 -7.30 -11.64
CA LYS A 231 0.70 -6.04 -12.34
C LYS A 231 0.24 -4.97 -11.37
N VAL A 232 1.21 -4.33 -10.73
CA VAL A 232 0.98 -3.28 -9.73
C VAL A 232 1.65 -2.01 -10.20
N HIS A 233 0.91 -0.91 -10.18
CA HIS A 233 1.40 0.42 -10.56
C HIS A 233 0.93 1.44 -9.53
N ILE A 234 1.65 2.55 -9.40
CA ILE A 234 1.28 3.71 -8.61
C ILE A 234 0.92 4.85 -9.57
N LEU A 235 -0.28 5.42 -9.42
CA LEU A 235 -0.64 6.65 -10.13
C LEU A 235 0.19 7.80 -9.58
N ASN A 236 0.86 8.53 -10.47
CA ASN A 236 1.65 9.72 -10.17
C ASN A 236 1.01 10.97 -10.81
N ASN A 237 0.00 11.61 -10.22
CA ASN A 237 -0.72 11.24 -8.99
C ASN A 237 -2.23 11.60 -9.10
N PHE A 238 -3.03 11.29 -8.07
CA PHE A 238 -4.47 11.63 -8.08
C PHE A 238 -4.75 13.14 -7.97
N LYS A 239 -3.79 13.93 -7.49
CA LYS A 239 -3.88 15.40 -7.53
C LYS A 239 -3.92 15.87 -8.99
N GLN A 240 -2.94 15.46 -9.79
CA GLN A 240 -2.86 15.76 -11.21
C GLN A 240 -4.04 15.16 -12.00
N TRP A 241 -4.55 13.98 -11.62
CA TRP A 241 -5.79 13.44 -12.21
C TRP A 241 -6.97 14.41 -12.08
N VAL A 242 -7.13 15.06 -10.92
CA VAL A 242 -8.20 16.03 -10.69
C VAL A 242 -7.89 17.38 -11.37
N GLU A 243 -6.65 17.85 -11.31
CA GLU A 243 -6.22 19.12 -11.90
C GLU A 243 -6.23 19.12 -13.45
N GLU A 244 -5.90 17.99 -14.09
CA GLU A 244 -6.03 17.78 -15.54
C GLU A 244 -7.49 17.53 -15.99
N GLY A 245 -8.45 17.45 -15.06
CA GLY A 245 -9.87 17.34 -15.37
C GLY A 245 -10.33 15.95 -15.84
N TYR A 246 -9.64 14.86 -15.48
CA TYR A 246 -10.11 13.52 -15.78
C TYR A 246 -11.38 13.17 -14.97
N PRO A 247 -12.20 12.21 -15.45
CA PRO A 247 -13.45 11.84 -14.78
C PRO A 247 -13.25 11.43 -13.30
N THR A 248 -14.15 11.87 -12.44
CA THR A 248 -14.23 11.47 -11.03
C THR A 248 -15.68 11.15 -10.64
N GLU A 249 -15.85 10.36 -9.58
CA GLU A 249 -17.13 9.96 -9.01
C GLU A 249 -17.16 10.26 -7.51
N SER A 250 -18.38 10.40 -6.96
CA SER A 250 -18.66 10.64 -5.55
C SER A 250 -19.90 9.86 -5.09
N GLY A 251 -20.16 9.84 -3.78
CA GLY A 251 -21.31 9.16 -3.19
C GLY A 251 -21.15 7.64 -3.11
N ASN A 252 -22.29 6.93 -3.09
CA ASN A 252 -22.38 5.49 -2.78
C ASN A 252 -21.35 4.62 -3.50
N MET A 253 -20.75 3.69 -2.77
CA MET A 253 -19.82 2.71 -3.31
C MET A 253 -20.56 1.68 -4.18
N TYR A 254 -19.86 1.16 -5.20
CA TYR A 254 -20.32 0.01 -5.96
C TYR A 254 -20.41 -1.23 -5.07
N THR A 255 -21.47 -2.04 -5.21
CA THR A 255 -21.47 -3.42 -4.73
C THR A 255 -20.43 -4.21 -5.54
N ILE A 256 -19.50 -4.85 -4.85
CA ILE A 256 -18.40 -5.60 -5.48
C ILE A 256 -18.64 -7.08 -5.29
N GLU A 257 -18.66 -7.82 -6.40
CA GLU A 257 -18.68 -9.28 -6.37
C GLU A 257 -17.33 -9.80 -5.87
N CYS A 258 -17.36 -10.56 -4.78
CA CYS A 258 -16.19 -11.25 -4.24
C CYS A 258 -15.64 -12.23 -5.29
N ASN A 259 -14.35 -12.17 -5.57
CA ASN A 259 -13.67 -13.06 -6.51
C ASN A 259 -12.58 -13.83 -5.76
N PRO A 260 -12.51 -15.18 -5.84
CA PRO A 260 -11.47 -15.93 -5.12
C PRO A 260 -10.05 -15.51 -5.54
N TYR A 261 -9.30 -14.92 -4.59
CA TYR A 261 -7.88 -14.63 -4.77
C TYR A 261 -7.05 -15.74 -4.11
N PRO A 262 -6.07 -16.35 -4.82
CA PRO A 262 -5.27 -17.44 -4.26
C PRO A 262 -4.39 -16.94 -3.10
N ILE A 263 -4.21 -17.75 -2.06
CA ILE A 263 -3.30 -17.42 -0.95
C ILE A 263 -1.87 -17.31 -1.52
N PRO A 264 -1.23 -16.13 -1.47
CA PRO A 264 0.10 -15.93 -2.02
C PRO A 264 1.18 -16.43 -1.07
N GLN A 265 2.39 -16.62 -1.59
CA GLN A 265 3.59 -16.64 -0.76
C GLN A 265 4.06 -15.20 -0.52
N LEU A 266 4.52 -14.92 0.70
CA LEU A 266 5.18 -13.67 1.06
C LEU A 266 6.60 -13.67 0.49
N ASP A 267 6.99 -12.61 -0.21
CA ASP A 267 8.38 -12.40 -0.61
C ASP A 267 9.17 -11.72 0.53
N GLU A 268 9.66 -12.56 1.45
CA GLU A 268 10.45 -12.13 2.61
C GLU A 268 11.74 -11.38 2.22
N SER A 269 12.28 -11.57 1.00
CA SER A 269 13.52 -10.89 0.58
C SER A 269 13.36 -9.37 0.43
N LYS A 270 12.11 -8.87 0.36
CA LYS A 270 11.77 -7.45 0.27
C LYS A 270 11.51 -6.78 1.63
N VAL A 271 11.50 -7.56 2.72
CA VAL A 271 11.18 -7.11 4.07
C VAL A 271 12.44 -7.20 4.94
N ALA A 272 12.81 -6.11 5.60
CA ALA A 272 13.85 -6.16 6.62
C ALA A 272 13.22 -6.45 7.98
N SER A 273 13.83 -7.36 8.76
CA SER A 273 13.41 -7.66 10.14
C SER A 273 13.98 -6.64 11.13
N TYR A 274 13.42 -6.59 12.35
CA TYR A 274 14.02 -5.81 13.43
C TYR A 274 15.45 -6.29 13.72
N GLU A 275 15.66 -7.60 13.71
CA GLU A 275 16.94 -8.24 14.02
C GLU A 275 18.02 -7.85 12.99
N GLU A 276 17.68 -7.85 11.69
CA GLU A 276 18.57 -7.39 10.60
C GLU A 276 18.93 -5.91 10.75
N VAL A 277 17.93 -5.05 10.99
CA VAL A 277 18.17 -3.60 11.18
C VAL A 277 18.98 -3.32 12.45
N ARG A 278 18.82 -4.15 13.49
CA ARG A 278 19.59 -4.06 14.72
C ARG A 278 21.06 -4.43 14.49
N GLU A 279 21.32 -5.53 13.79
CA GLU A 279 22.68 -5.95 13.42
C GLU A 279 23.40 -4.86 12.61
N VAL A 280 22.74 -4.30 11.60
CA VAL A 280 23.28 -3.17 10.80
C VAL A 280 23.61 -1.93 11.66
N ALA A 281 22.79 -1.62 12.66
CA ALA A 281 23.02 -0.49 13.57
C ALA A 281 24.13 -0.78 14.60
N GLU A 282 24.20 -2.01 15.11
CA GLU A 282 25.23 -2.47 16.04
C GLU A 282 26.60 -2.54 15.37
N ASP A 283 26.67 -2.85 14.08
CA ASP A 283 27.89 -2.94 13.27
C ASP A 283 28.32 -1.61 12.62
N TYR A 284 27.57 -0.53 12.85
CA TYR A 284 27.95 0.80 12.36
C TYR A 284 29.35 1.21 12.86
N ASN A 285 30.20 1.64 11.93
CA ASN A 285 31.62 1.95 12.12
C ASN A 285 32.54 0.78 12.57
N LYS A 286 32.09 -0.49 12.53
CA LYS A 286 32.99 -1.64 12.69
C LYS A 286 33.72 -1.96 11.39
N GLU A 287 34.98 -2.37 11.52
CA GLU A 287 35.77 -2.85 10.38
C GLU A 287 35.21 -4.20 9.88
N GLY A 288 34.93 -4.30 8.57
CA GLY A 288 34.37 -5.51 7.95
C GLY A 288 32.84 -5.59 7.84
N ALA A 289 32.09 -4.58 8.31
CA ALA A 289 30.63 -4.55 8.17
C ALA A 289 30.17 -4.57 6.70
N GLU A 290 29.04 -5.22 6.40
CA GLU A 290 28.51 -5.39 5.03
C GLU A 290 28.15 -4.08 4.31
N GLY A 291 28.05 -2.96 5.04
CA GLY A 291 27.78 -1.64 4.48
C GLY A 291 26.34 -1.39 4.06
N VAL A 292 25.38 -2.14 4.61
CA VAL A 292 23.94 -1.90 4.42
C VAL A 292 23.58 -0.47 4.84
N GLN A 293 22.79 0.23 4.02
CA GLN A 293 22.41 1.63 4.25
C GLN A 293 20.94 1.74 4.64
N ILE A 294 20.66 2.41 5.75
CA ILE A 294 19.28 2.65 6.21
C ILE A 294 18.86 4.06 5.80
N LEU A 295 17.77 4.21 5.04
CA LEU A 295 17.22 5.52 4.65
C LEU A 295 15.96 5.81 5.48
N ASP A 296 15.96 6.91 6.25
CA ASP A 296 14.81 7.30 7.07
C ASP A 296 14.00 8.42 6.40
N ALA A 297 12.73 8.10 6.09
CA ALA A 297 11.78 8.98 5.41
C ALA A 297 11.09 10.03 6.29
N ARG A 298 11.40 10.10 7.59
CA ARG A 298 10.80 11.08 8.53
C ARG A 298 11.31 12.51 8.25
N PRO A 299 10.52 13.55 8.57
CA PRO A 299 10.99 14.95 8.54
C PRO A 299 12.25 15.14 9.40
N SER A 300 13.21 15.95 8.92
CA SER A 300 14.53 16.04 9.53
C SER A 300 14.51 16.41 11.02
N GLY A 301 13.62 17.29 11.47
CA GLY A 301 13.52 17.61 12.91
C GLY A 301 13.25 16.39 13.81
N ARG A 302 12.46 15.42 13.35
CA ARG A 302 12.19 14.17 14.09
C ARG A 302 13.40 13.23 14.09
N PHE A 303 14.11 13.19 12.96
CA PHE A 303 15.32 12.39 12.77
C PHE A 303 16.49 12.92 13.62
N THR A 304 16.77 14.22 13.58
CA THR A 304 17.88 14.82 14.34
C THR A 304 17.63 14.85 15.84
N GLY A 305 16.36 14.83 16.25
CA GLY A 305 15.95 14.97 17.64
C GLY A 305 15.36 16.35 17.98
N ALA A 306 15.53 17.35 17.10
CA ALA A 306 15.17 18.75 17.34
C ALA A 306 13.65 19.03 17.41
N ALA A 307 12.82 18.17 16.80
CA ALA A 307 11.37 18.20 16.92
C ALA A 307 10.87 16.92 17.62
N PRO A 308 9.82 17.01 18.46
CA PRO A 308 9.22 15.82 19.06
C PRO A 308 8.60 14.92 17.98
N GLU A 309 8.51 13.63 18.28
CA GLU A 309 7.58 12.74 17.57
C GLU A 309 6.13 13.23 17.81
N PRO A 310 5.18 13.00 16.88
CA PRO A 310 3.80 13.52 16.98
C PRO A 310 2.96 13.04 18.19
N ARG A 311 3.56 12.29 19.11
CA ARG A 311 2.91 11.72 20.30
C ARG A 311 3.83 11.88 21.51
N GLU A 312 3.26 12.36 22.60
CA GLU A 312 3.96 12.61 23.86
C GLU A 312 4.63 11.33 24.42
N GLY A 313 5.78 11.50 25.07
CA GLY A 313 6.50 10.41 25.75
C GLY A 313 7.42 9.55 24.85
N LEU A 314 7.66 9.94 23.60
CA LEU A 314 8.64 9.33 22.70
C LEU A 314 9.90 10.17 22.57
N SER A 315 11.06 9.52 22.56
CA SER A 315 12.29 10.16 22.13
C SER A 315 12.32 10.26 20.61
N SER A 316 12.49 11.48 20.11
CA SER A 316 13.01 11.76 18.78
C SER A 316 14.48 11.31 18.66
N GLY A 317 15.02 11.31 17.45
CA GLY A 317 16.32 10.72 17.12
C GLY A 317 16.21 9.68 16.00
N HIS A 318 17.31 9.00 15.69
CA HIS A 318 17.44 8.07 14.57
C HIS A 318 18.33 6.85 14.88
N ILE A 319 18.32 5.89 13.94
CA ILE A 319 19.11 4.65 13.99
C ILE A 319 20.58 4.98 13.65
N PRO A 320 21.59 4.49 14.39
CA PRO A 320 23.00 4.67 14.04
C PRO A 320 23.29 4.42 12.55
N GLY A 321 24.02 5.33 11.91
CA GLY A 321 24.39 5.22 10.49
C GLY A 321 23.27 5.43 9.46
N SER A 322 22.02 5.68 9.88
CA SER A 322 20.94 5.97 8.94
C SER A 322 21.08 7.35 8.28
N ILE A 323 20.56 7.48 7.06
CA ILE A 323 20.62 8.68 6.21
C ILE A 323 19.21 9.29 6.13
N ASN A 324 19.06 10.57 6.46
CA ASN A 324 17.76 11.23 6.42
C ASN A 324 17.40 11.74 5.02
N ILE A 325 16.38 11.13 4.42
CA ILE A 325 15.77 11.56 3.16
C ILE A 325 14.26 11.68 3.42
N PRO A 326 13.78 12.81 3.98
CA PRO A 326 12.36 13.05 4.17
C PRO A 326 11.57 12.75 2.90
N PHE A 327 10.42 12.07 3.01
CA PHE A 327 9.63 11.69 1.83
C PHE A 327 9.16 12.89 0.99
N SER A 328 9.14 14.10 1.58
CA SER A 328 8.90 15.36 0.87
C SER A 328 9.99 15.69 -0.14
N ASP A 329 11.24 15.28 0.09
CA ASP A 329 12.39 15.63 -0.74
C ASP A 329 12.38 14.87 -2.08
N VAL A 330 11.70 13.71 -2.16
CA VAL A 330 11.53 12.92 -3.39
C VAL A 330 10.30 13.32 -4.22
N LEU A 331 9.53 14.32 -3.76
CA LEU A 331 8.31 14.80 -4.41
C LEU A 331 8.47 16.27 -4.83
N ASP A 332 7.86 16.63 -5.96
CA ASP A 332 7.72 18.04 -6.34
C ASP A 332 6.80 18.77 -5.34
N PRO A 333 7.22 19.92 -4.79
CA PRO A 333 6.50 20.59 -3.70
C PRO A 333 5.11 21.12 -4.11
N THR A 334 4.86 21.33 -5.41
CA THR A 334 3.62 21.92 -5.93
C THR A 334 2.63 20.84 -6.35
N THR A 335 3.03 20.00 -7.30
CA THR A 335 2.23 18.93 -7.90
C THR A 335 2.12 17.69 -7.01
N LYS A 336 3.02 17.53 -6.02
CA LYS A 336 3.14 16.34 -5.16
C LYS A 336 3.40 15.05 -5.92
N ALA A 337 3.85 15.14 -7.17
CA ALA A 337 4.29 14.01 -7.97
C ALA A 337 5.72 13.64 -7.60
N PHE A 338 6.16 12.41 -7.87
CA PHE A 338 7.59 12.07 -7.78
C PHE A 338 8.43 12.98 -8.69
N LEU A 339 9.60 13.39 -8.19
CA LEU A 339 10.57 14.13 -9.00
C LEU A 339 11.03 13.28 -10.20
N PRO A 340 11.42 13.89 -11.34
CA PRO A 340 11.99 13.15 -12.46
C PRO A 340 13.22 12.34 -12.07
N LYS A 341 13.38 11.17 -12.68
CA LYS A 341 14.50 10.23 -12.50
C LYS A 341 15.86 10.89 -12.21
N ASP A 342 16.32 11.81 -13.06
CA ASP A 342 17.65 12.43 -12.91
C ASP A 342 17.77 13.30 -11.65
N GLN A 343 16.67 13.92 -11.21
CA GLN A 343 16.62 14.69 -9.96
C GLN A 343 16.63 13.77 -8.73
N LEU A 344 15.90 12.64 -8.78
CA LEU A 344 15.93 11.63 -7.73
C LEU A 344 17.32 11.01 -7.58
N ARG A 345 17.97 10.63 -8.69
CA ARG A 345 19.36 10.14 -8.69
C ARG A 345 20.30 11.14 -8.01
N LYS A 346 20.25 12.40 -8.44
CA LYS A 346 21.07 13.47 -7.88
C LYS A 346 20.81 13.68 -6.38
N LEU A 347 19.56 13.57 -5.93
CA LEU A 347 19.21 13.64 -4.52
C LEU A 347 19.86 12.51 -3.71
N PHE A 348 19.76 11.25 -4.18
CA PHE A 348 20.38 10.10 -3.50
C PHE A 348 21.92 10.23 -3.47
N GLU A 349 22.54 10.64 -4.58
CA GLU A 349 23.97 10.92 -4.68
C GLU A 349 24.41 12.03 -3.70
N GLN A 350 23.66 13.14 -3.63
CA GLN A 350 23.93 14.26 -2.70
C GLN A 350 23.74 13.89 -1.22
N LYS A 351 22.87 12.92 -0.91
CA LYS A 351 22.67 12.39 0.45
C LYS A 351 23.71 11.31 0.81
N GLY A 352 24.63 10.98 -0.10
CA GLY A 352 25.70 10.01 0.12
C GLY A 352 25.29 8.53 0.00
N VAL A 353 24.13 8.24 -0.62
CA VAL A 353 23.65 6.86 -0.80
C VAL A 353 24.42 6.17 -1.91
N ASP A 354 25.11 5.09 -1.59
CA ASP A 354 25.85 4.24 -2.53
C ASP A 354 24.89 3.23 -3.22
N PRO A 355 24.72 3.26 -4.56
CA PRO A 355 23.79 2.37 -5.26
C PRO A 355 24.32 0.93 -5.40
N SER A 356 25.57 0.64 -5.02
CA SER A 356 26.15 -0.72 -5.12
C SER A 356 25.85 -1.59 -3.88
N LYS A 357 25.61 -0.95 -2.74
CA LYS A 357 25.36 -1.56 -1.43
C LYS A 357 23.87 -1.84 -1.20
N PRO A 358 23.50 -2.75 -0.28
CA PRO A 358 22.11 -2.96 0.09
C PRO A 358 21.47 -1.72 0.73
N ILE A 359 20.17 -1.55 0.53
CA ILE A 359 19.41 -0.38 1.00
C ILE A 359 18.16 -0.85 1.75
N ILE A 360 17.98 -0.38 2.97
CA ILE A 360 16.78 -0.58 3.78
C ILE A 360 16.05 0.76 3.91
N SER A 361 14.85 0.87 3.36
CA SER A 361 13.98 2.04 3.58
C SER A 361 13.21 1.90 4.89
N SER A 362 13.19 2.94 5.72
CA SER A 362 12.55 2.99 7.03
C SER A 362 11.83 4.33 7.22
N CYS A 363 10.88 4.40 8.16
CA CYS A 363 10.29 5.66 8.59
C CYS A 363 9.72 5.60 10.02
N GLY A 364 8.55 6.16 10.26
CA GLY A 364 7.80 5.98 11.51
C GLY A 364 7.07 4.63 11.61
N THR A 365 6.44 4.16 10.53
CA THR A 365 5.46 3.06 10.57
C THR A 365 5.39 2.24 9.26
N GLY A 366 6.50 2.15 8.52
CA GLY A 366 6.58 1.43 7.23
C GLY A 366 5.84 2.08 6.06
N VAL A 367 4.97 3.08 6.28
CA VAL A 367 4.17 3.73 5.23
C VAL A 367 5.03 4.59 4.30
N THR A 368 5.61 5.68 4.81
CA THR A 368 6.44 6.57 3.96
C THR A 368 7.80 5.98 3.58
N ALA A 369 8.21 4.86 4.19
CA ALA A 369 9.36 4.07 3.74
C ALA A 369 9.17 3.54 2.31
N ALA A 370 7.94 3.10 1.97
CA ALA A 370 7.61 2.65 0.62
C ALA A 370 7.58 3.78 -0.42
N VAL A 371 7.45 5.05 0.00
CA VAL A 371 7.62 6.22 -0.88
C VAL A 371 9.09 6.32 -1.31
N ILE A 372 10.04 6.10 -0.39
CA ILE A 372 11.48 6.10 -0.70
C ILE A 372 11.86 4.92 -1.60
N ASP A 373 11.38 3.70 -1.34
CA ASP A 373 11.62 2.56 -2.26
C ASP A 373 11.03 2.79 -3.66
N THR A 374 9.85 3.42 -3.75
CA THR A 374 9.27 3.82 -5.05
C THR A 374 10.12 4.88 -5.77
N ALA A 375 10.70 5.83 -5.03
CA ALA A 375 11.64 6.80 -5.60
C ALA A 375 12.97 6.17 -6.05
N LEU A 376 13.47 5.16 -5.32
CA LEU A 376 14.66 4.38 -5.70
C LEU A 376 14.42 3.58 -7.00
N GLU A 377 13.24 2.98 -7.14
CA GLU A 377 12.81 2.30 -8.37
C GLU A 377 12.80 3.27 -9.57
N GLU A 378 12.13 4.42 -9.44
CA GLU A 378 12.02 5.44 -10.51
C GLU A 378 13.39 6.03 -10.89
N ALA A 379 14.25 6.28 -9.89
CA ALA A 379 15.63 6.70 -10.10
C ALA A 379 16.50 5.65 -10.83
N GLY A 380 16.08 4.37 -10.82
CA GLY A 380 16.93 3.24 -11.16
C GLY A 380 18.17 3.19 -10.27
N TYR A 381 17.97 3.30 -8.95
CA TYR A 381 19.02 3.51 -7.95
C TYR A 381 18.99 2.40 -6.89
N GLY A 382 20.11 1.68 -6.75
CA GLY A 382 20.16 0.42 -6.00
C GLY A 382 19.46 -0.72 -6.76
N SER A 383 20.09 -1.88 -6.84
CA SER A 383 19.48 -3.04 -7.52
C SER A 383 18.23 -3.53 -6.74
N PRO A 384 17.09 -3.82 -7.39
CA PRO A 384 15.85 -4.19 -6.71
C PRO A 384 15.97 -5.38 -5.75
N GLU A 385 16.82 -6.36 -6.07
CA GLU A 385 17.09 -7.54 -5.24
C GLU A 385 17.90 -7.25 -3.96
N LYS A 386 18.46 -6.03 -3.84
CA LYS A 386 19.18 -5.54 -2.66
C LYS A 386 18.42 -4.44 -1.90
N ARG A 387 17.16 -4.17 -2.26
CA ARG A 387 16.32 -3.19 -1.58
C ARG A 387 15.27 -3.86 -0.70
N LYS A 388 15.14 -3.39 0.53
CA LYS A 388 14.14 -3.82 1.50
C LYS A 388 13.40 -2.63 2.10
N VAL A 389 12.20 -2.88 2.59
CA VAL A 389 11.51 -1.96 3.52
C VAL A 389 11.52 -2.58 4.91
N TYR A 390 11.97 -1.82 5.90
CA TYR A 390 11.83 -2.19 7.30
C TYR A 390 10.42 -1.85 7.77
N ASP A 391 9.58 -2.89 7.82
CA ASP A 391 8.15 -2.78 8.05
C ASP A 391 7.85 -2.18 9.44
N GLY A 392 8.51 -2.72 10.47
CA GLY A 392 8.44 -2.24 11.85
C GLY A 392 8.83 -0.76 12.01
N SER A 393 9.83 -0.30 11.26
CA SER A 393 10.29 1.08 11.26
C SER A 393 10.66 1.59 12.69
N TRP A 394 10.67 2.91 12.93
CA TRP A 394 10.91 3.49 14.27
C TRP A 394 9.81 3.11 15.29
N THR A 395 8.59 2.92 14.77
CA THR A 395 7.35 2.37 15.34
C THR A 395 6.59 3.21 16.38
N LEU A 396 5.26 3.27 16.20
CA LEU A 396 4.28 3.97 17.05
C LEU A 396 2.84 3.55 16.70
N THR A 397 1.99 3.14 17.65
CA THR A 397 0.55 3.51 17.65
C THR A 397 -0.12 3.42 19.03
N PHE A 398 -1.36 3.94 19.08
CA PHE A 398 -2.28 4.10 20.21
C PHE A 398 -2.35 3.01 21.26
N GLY A 399 -2.52 3.46 22.50
CA GLY A 399 -2.51 2.62 23.70
C GLY A 399 -1.17 2.72 24.41
N TYR A 400 -1.12 2.19 25.63
CA TYR A 400 0.14 1.92 26.30
C TYR A 400 0.74 0.66 25.66
N ALA A 401 1.94 0.80 25.09
CA ALA A 401 2.53 -0.09 24.08
C ALA A 401 1.78 -0.01 22.72
N ASN A 402 2.45 0.02 21.56
CA ASN A 402 3.68 -0.68 21.24
C ASN A 402 4.63 0.08 20.29
N ARG A 403 5.92 -0.25 20.36
CA ARG A 403 7.00 0.23 19.48
C ARG A 403 7.99 -0.93 19.23
N GLU A 404 8.53 -1.08 18.03
CA GLU A 404 9.52 -2.11 17.74
C GLU A 404 10.92 -1.57 18.03
N TRP A 405 11.42 -0.60 17.24
CA TRP A 405 12.74 -0.02 17.50
C TRP A 405 12.81 0.70 18.85
N ALA A 406 11.99 1.73 19.06
CA ALA A 406 12.04 2.61 20.23
C ALA A 406 11.50 2.00 21.55
N GLN A 407 11.31 0.68 21.61
CA GLN A 407 10.94 -0.07 22.82
C GLN A 407 11.82 -1.31 23.04
N ARG A 408 12.26 -2.00 21.97
CA ARG A 408 13.20 -3.12 22.09
C ARG A 408 14.61 -2.62 22.42
N VAL A 409 15.03 -1.50 21.84
CA VAL A 409 16.28 -0.81 22.19
C VAL A 409 16.16 -0.18 23.59
N GLN A 410 17.03 -0.59 24.50
CA GLN A 410 17.19 0.04 25.81
C GLN A 410 18.11 1.26 25.73
N PRO A 411 18.00 2.23 26.67
CA PRO A 411 18.95 3.34 26.75
C PRO A 411 20.42 2.92 26.94
N SER A 412 20.66 1.73 27.49
CA SER A 412 22.00 1.12 27.62
C SER A 412 22.67 0.78 26.29
N ASP A 413 21.88 0.56 25.25
CA ASP A 413 22.35 -0.05 24.01
C ASP A 413 22.94 0.99 23.05
N ASN A 414 22.71 2.28 23.32
CA ASN A 414 23.16 3.44 22.54
C ASN A 414 22.67 3.46 21.07
N LEU A 415 21.67 2.65 20.71
CA LEU A 415 21.10 2.58 19.34
C LEU A 415 20.00 3.64 19.05
N ILE A 416 20.00 4.76 19.78
CA ILE A 416 19.15 5.94 19.52
C ILE A 416 20.06 7.17 19.55
N ILE A 417 20.34 7.72 18.37
CA ILE A 417 21.20 8.90 18.21
C ILE A 417 20.36 10.17 18.14
N LYS A 418 20.85 11.24 18.76
CA LYS A 418 20.37 12.62 18.59
C LYS A 418 21.53 13.46 18.13
N ASP A 419 21.30 14.29 17.12
CA ASP A 419 22.31 15.24 16.67
C ASP A 419 22.41 16.39 17.68
N PRO A 420 23.62 16.95 17.90
CA PRO A 420 23.73 18.20 18.61
C PRO A 420 22.94 19.29 17.86
N PRO A 421 22.31 20.25 18.57
CA PRO A 421 21.67 21.38 17.93
C PRO A 421 22.72 22.12 17.08
N LYS A 422 22.39 22.39 15.81
CA LYS A 422 23.27 23.20 14.94
C LYS A 422 23.40 24.58 15.58
N GLU A 423 24.62 24.95 15.97
CA GLU A 423 24.96 26.33 16.29
C GLU A 423 24.68 27.18 15.04
N THR A 424 23.89 28.24 15.21
CA THR A 424 23.34 29.11 14.14
C THR A 424 24.22 30.31 13.86
#